data_AF-A0A960PWI5-F1
#
_entry.id   AF-A0A960PWI5-F1
#
_cell.length_a   1.000
_cell.length_b   1.000
_cell.length_c   1.000
_cell.angle_alpha   90.00
_cell.angle_beta   90.00
_cell.angle_gamma   90.00
#
_symmetry.space_group_name_H-M   'P 1'
#
loop_
_entity.id
_entity.type
_entity.pdbx_description
1 polymer ?
#
loop_
_entity_poly.entity_id
_entity_poly.type
_entity_poly.pdbx_seq_one_letter_code
_entity_poly.pdbx_strand_id
1 'polypeptide(L)'
;MDTRKGRTTAEMKYLAWFYRVPETAIGRILDQQSVWLTVGLFLGAAVLVHLGLNKHLLHHQLVINPEYQTMLEEWHRLAESEGVDPETLDASLLPLSPYRADPLPLIGDKGWWLLDFRLGATLAKVITVPFCLVPILMFLCWIASRSGRAETLSFMPTAMCASSAWIAAHVPLALIGLAAYALPMSETIAVAAVVIAKALFGWFLLPVVRVLAKTTQVVAGVIVVASLASVGPASFMAENVFFLFSPMVFILFFVYLGGGLSEAKRGFENAQSLKKYLEAATVNPADADAQLQLGLIYHSRQQWEEAESRYRKALDIDSREIDALLHLGRLRSERGDHAEAISLLAQVVEQNPRHSQWEGLRDLGHNHFLAGDLDAAEDHLSRFVGQREFDPQGLIYLAEVKQARGLSEEAKELVANALEAVRTSPSYRKSELQRWERLAKQKAAEWSRS
;
A
#
# COMPACT_ATOMS: atom_id res chain seq x y z
N MET A 1 -11.76 7.29 27.57
CA MET A 1 -11.12 5.94 27.55
C MET A 1 -11.91 4.89 26.75
N ASP A 2 -13.07 5.23 26.15
CA ASP A 2 -13.97 4.25 25.50
C ASP A 2 -13.84 4.10 23.97
N THR A 3 -13.10 4.97 23.28
CA THR A 3 -13.03 4.94 21.81
C THR A 3 -12.14 3.81 21.25
N ARG A 4 -11.23 3.24 22.05
CA ARG A 4 -10.38 2.11 21.64
C ARG A 4 -11.11 0.76 21.71
N LYS A 5 -12.01 0.56 22.68
CA LYS A 5 -12.79 -0.68 22.82
C LYS A 5 -13.81 -0.86 21.69
N GLY A 6 -14.43 0.24 21.21
CA GLY A 6 -15.37 0.20 20.09
C GLY A 6 -14.72 -0.17 18.75
N ARG A 7 -13.48 0.29 18.50
CA ARG A 7 -12.72 0.00 17.27
C ARG A 7 -12.38 -1.49 17.13
N THR A 8 -11.82 -2.10 18.17
CA THR A 8 -11.42 -3.52 18.12
C THR A 8 -12.61 -4.47 17.95
N THR A 9 -13.78 -4.16 18.52
CA THR A 9 -15.01 -4.93 18.28
C THR A 9 -15.59 -4.74 16.88
N ALA A 10 -15.36 -3.59 16.23
CA ALA A 10 -15.75 -3.38 14.85
C ALA A 10 -14.83 -4.15 13.89
N GLU A 11 -13.53 -4.17 14.17
CA GLU A 11 -12.51 -4.83 13.35
C GLU A 11 -12.65 -6.36 13.31
N MET A 12 -12.96 -6.99 14.46
CA MET A 12 -13.28 -8.42 14.49
C MET A 12 -14.54 -8.77 13.68
N LYS A 13 -15.53 -7.86 13.59
CA LYS A 13 -16.71 -8.08 12.74
C LYS A 13 -16.36 -8.08 11.25
N TYR A 14 -15.30 -7.39 10.81
CA TYR A 14 -14.90 -7.39 9.39
C TYR A 14 -14.20 -8.67 8.97
N LEU A 15 -13.43 -9.30 9.86
CA LEU A 15 -12.91 -10.65 9.63
C LEU A 15 -14.05 -11.66 9.45
N ALA A 16 -15.14 -11.54 10.23
CA ALA A 16 -16.33 -12.35 10.05
C ALA A 16 -17.03 -12.10 8.69
N TRP A 17 -16.88 -10.90 8.11
CA TRP A 17 -17.47 -10.56 6.82
C TRP A 17 -16.73 -11.16 5.63
N PHE A 18 -15.43 -11.46 5.76
CA PHE A 18 -14.71 -12.23 4.74
C PHE A 18 -15.40 -13.56 4.44
N TYR A 19 -16.05 -14.20 5.42
CA TYR A 19 -16.79 -15.45 5.23
C TYR A 19 -18.14 -15.28 4.52
N ARG A 20 -18.77 -14.09 4.62
CA ARG A 20 -20.13 -13.88 4.11
C ARG A 20 -20.16 -13.06 2.83
N VAL A 21 -19.43 -11.94 2.80
CA VAL A 21 -19.41 -10.98 1.68
C VAL A 21 -17.99 -10.36 1.55
N PRO A 22 -17.03 -11.06 0.91
CA PRO A 22 -15.62 -10.65 0.85
C PRO A 22 -15.40 -9.27 0.22
N GLU A 23 -16.14 -8.92 -0.83
CA GLU A 23 -15.98 -7.65 -1.55
C GLU A 23 -16.27 -6.45 -0.64
N THR A 24 -17.33 -6.54 0.17
CA THR A 24 -17.67 -5.48 1.14
C THR A 24 -16.70 -5.41 2.31
N ALA A 25 -16.06 -6.53 2.67
CA ALA A 25 -15.06 -6.57 3.72
C ALA A 25 -13.80 -5.80 3.32
N ILE A 26 -13.38 -5.94 2.05
CA ILE A 26 -12.20 -5.24 1.50
C ILE A 26 -12.34 -3.73 1.63
N GLY A 27 -13.45 -3.15 1.14
CA GLY A 27 -13.68 -1.70 1.24
C GLY A 27 -13.61 -1.19 2.68
N ARG A 28 -14.23 -1.91 3.63
CA ARG A 28 -14.25 -1.51 5.04
C ARG A 28 -12.90 -1.65 5.74
N ILE A 29 -12.09 -2.63 5.37
CA ILE A 29 -10.72 -2.79 5.89
C ILE A 29 -9.84 -1.63 5.42
N LEU A 30 -10.02 -1.21 4.17
CA LEU A 30 -9.33 -0.04 3.62
C LEU A 30 -9.80 1.27 4.27
N ASP A 31 -11.06 1.37 4.67
CA ASP A 31 -11.61 2.57 5.33
C ASP A 31 -11.10 2.76 6.77
N GLN A 32 -10.74 1.67 7.48
CA GLN A 32 -10.35 1.75 8.91
C GLN A 32 -8.84 1.83 9.18
N GLN A 33 -7.99 1.51 8.19
CA GLN A 33 -6.55 1.82 8.14
C GLN A 33 -5.68 1.49 9.39
N SER A 34 -6.07 0.56 10.26
CA SER A 34 -5.27 0.18 11.44
C SER A 34 -4.25 -0.93 11.12
N VAL A 35 -3.20 -0.59 10.37
CA VAL A 35 -2.13 -1.54 9.97
C VAL A 35 -1.59 -2.32 11.17
N TRP A 36 -1.32 -1.63 12.27
CA TRP A 36 -0.74 -2.25 13.47
C TRP A 36 -1.66 -3.27 14.12
N LEU A 37 -2.98 -3.07 14.04
CA LEU A 37 -3.91 -4.07 14.55
C LEU A 37 -3.96 -5.28 13.62
N THR A 38 -3.99 -5.08 12.31
CA THR A 38 -3.93 -6.20 11.35
C THR A 38 -2.66 -7.02 11.57
N VAL A 39 -1.51 -6.36 11.75
CA VAL A 39 -0.23 -7.02 12.07
C VAL A 39 -0.31 -7.77 13.40
N GLY A 40 -0.85 -7.16 14.45
CA GLY A 40 -1.00 -7.79 15.77
C GLY A 40 -1.94 -9.01 15.75
N LEU A 41 -3.08 -8.91 15.06
CA LEU A 41 -4.02 -10.03 14.86
C LEU A 41 -3.41 -11.14 14.02
N PHE A 42 -2.64 -10.78 13.00
CA PHE A 42 -1.94 -11.72 12.13
C PHE A 42 -0.88 -12.52 12.91
N LEU A 43 -0.07 -11.83 13.72
CA LEU A 43 0.89 -12.46 14.63
C LEU A 43 0.18 -13.37 15.66
N GLY A 44 -0.88 -12.89 16.28
CA GLY A 44 -1.66 -13.67 17.26
C GLY A 44 -2.27 -14.94 16.65
N ALA A 45 -2.87 -14.82 15.46
CA ALA A 45 -3.43 -15.96 14.74
C ALA A 45 -2.34 -16.98 14.36
N ALA A 46 -1.17 -16.53 13.92
CA ALA A 46 -0.05 -17.42 13.59
C ALA A 46 0.46 -18.19 14.82
N VAL A 47 0.57 -17.53 15.98
CA VAL A 47 0.93 -18.19 17.24
C VAL A 47 -0.13 -19.22 17.64
N LEU A 48 -1.42 -18.90 17.51
CA LEU A 48 -2.51 -19.83 17.84
C LEU A 48 -2.50 -21.08 16.94
N VAL A 49 -2.28 -20.92 15.63
CA VAL A 49 -2.13 -22.05 14.69
C VAL A 49 -0.96 -22.94 15.11
N HIS A 50 0.18 -22.33 15.46
CA HIS A 50 1.36 -23.08 15.92
C HIS A 50 1.07 -23.90 17.18
N LEU A 51 0.47 -23.28 18.20
CA LEU A 51 0.18 -23.94 19.47
C LEU A 51 -0.88 -25.04 19.34
N GLY A 52 -1.91 -24.82 18.50
CA GLY A 52 -3.03 -25.74 18.34
C GLY A 52 -2.72 -26.99 17.51
N LEU A 53 -2.03 -26.87 16.37
CA LEU A 53 -1.80 -28.02 15.48
C LEU A 53 -0.46 -28.72 15.69
N ASN A 54 0.62 -27.97 15.96
CA ASN A 54 1.96 -28.55 15.97
C ASN A 54 2.13 -29.56 17.12
N LYS A 55 1.63 -29.23 18.31
CA LYS A 55 1.78 -30.06 19.51
C LYS A 55 1.09 -31.42 19.39
N HIS A 56 -0.08 -31.49 18.73
CA HIS A 56 -0.82 -32.74 18.55
C HIS A 56 -0.21 -33.63 17.46
N LEU A 57 0.18 -33.05 16.33
CA LEU A 57 0.83 -33.77 15.23
C LEU A 57 2.23 -34.29 15.63
N LEU A 58 3.01 -33.52 16.41
CA LEU A 58 4.30 -33.97 16.96
C LEU A 58 4.16 -35.12 17.96
N HIS A 59 3.12 -35.10 18.82
CA HIS A 59 2.92 -36.15 19.82
C HIS A 59 2.56 -37.51 19.19
N HIS A 60 1.68 -37.53 18.19
CA HIS A 60 1.37 -38.76 17.45
C HIS A 60 2.53 -39.24 16.57
N GLN A 61 3.35 -38.33 16.03
CA GLN A 61 4.56 -38.67 15.25
C GLN A 61 5.62 -39.41 16.05
N LEU A 62 5.87 -39.00 17.29
CA LEU A 62 6.79 -39.71 18.18
C LEU A 62 6.33 -41.16 18.36
N VAL A 63 5.03 -41.40 18.54
CA VAL A 63 4.48 -42.76 18.77
C VAL A 63 4.60 -43.70 17.55
N ILE A 64 4.69 -43.20 16.31
CA ILE A 64 4.62 -44.05 15.10
C ILE A 64 6.01 -44.37 14.53
N ASN A 65 7.04 -43.62 14.89
CA ASN A 65 8.36 -43.80 14.31
C ASN A 65 9.04 -45.08 14.83
N PRO A 66 9.37 -46.07 13.96
CA PRO A 66 9.95 -47.34 14.39
C PRO A 66 11.26 -47.15 15.17
N GLU A 67 12.11 -46.19 14.77
CA GLU A 67 13.38 -45.91 15.44
C GLU A 67 13.15 -45.32 16.84
N TYR A 68 12.14 -44.46 16.99
CA TYR A 68 11.79 -43.89 18.30
C TYR A 68 11.17 -44.95 19.23
N GLN A 69 10.34 -45.84 18.69
CA GLN A 69 9.83 -47.00 19.44
C GLN A 69 10.97 -47.91 19.89
N THR A 70 11.93 -48.19 19.00
CA THR A 70 13.12 -49.00 19.33
C THR A 70 13.97 -48.33 20.41
N MET A 71 14.13 -47.00 20.34
CA MET A 71 14.84 -46.21 21.35
C MET A 71 14.09 -46.18 22.70
N LEU A 72 12.76 -46.07 22.69
CA LEU A 72 11.92 -46.14 23.90
C LEU A 72 11.99 -47.51 24.56
N GLU A 73 11.97 -48.58 23.76
CA GLU A 73 12.16 -49.95 24.24
C GLU A 73 13.55 -50.13 24.87
N GLU A 74 14.59 -49.55 24.27
CA GLU A 74 15.96 -49.59 24.79
C GLU A 74 16.12 -48.73 26.06
N TRP A 75 15.44 -47.58 26.13
CA TRP A 75 15.36 -46.73 27.31
C TRP A 75 14.66 -47.42 28.49
N HIS A 76 13.50 -48.06 28.24
CA HIS A 76 12.80 -48.83 29.25
C HIS A 76 13.64 -50.03 29.73
N ARG A 77 14.36 -50.70 28.82
CA ARG A 77 15.26 -51.81 29.17
C ARG A 77 16.44 -51.34 30.04
N LEU A 78 17.00 -50.17 29.75
CA LEU A 78 18.06 -49.54 30.56
C LEU A 78 17.55 -49.16 31.95
N ALA A 79 16.38 -48.53 32.02
CA ALA A 79 15.75 -48.16 33.29
C ALA A 79 15.46 -49.38 34.19
N GLU A 80 14.94 -50.46 33.61
CA GLU A 80 14.75 -51.73 34.32
C GLU A 80 16.09 -52.33 34.80
N SER A 81 17.16 -52.24 34.00
CA SER A 81 18.48 -52.77 34.37
C SER A 81 19.15 -52.01 35.51
N GLU A 82 18.90 -50.70 35.62
CA GLU A 82 19.40 -49.84 36.71
C GLU A 82 18.45 -49.86 37.92
N GLY A 83 17.26 -50.45 37.80
CA GLY A 83 16.25 -50.51 38.86
C GLY A 83 15.62 -49.16 39.19
N VAL A 84 15.59 -48.24 38.22
CA VAL A 84 15.13 -46.86 38.37
C VAL A 84 13.89 -46.64 37.50
N ASP A 85 12.97 -45.78 37.96
CA ASP A 85 11.78 -45.43 37.20
C ASP A 85 12.17 -44.73 35.87
N PRO A 86 11.70 -45.19 34.70
CA PRO A 86 12.06 -44.62 33.39
C PRO A 86 11.89 -43.10 33.27
N GLU A 87 10.99 -42.49 34.05
CA GLU A 87 10.77 -41.04 34.05
C GLU A 87 11.87 -40.27 34.80
N THR A 88 12.68 -40.96 35.61
CA THR A 88 13.73 -40.37 36.46
C THR A 88 15.15 -40.67 35.98
N LEU A 89 15.30 -41.46 34.92
CA LEU A 89 16.58 -41.83 34.33
C LEU A 89 17.24 -40.63 33.63
N ASP A 90 18.55 -40.43 33.82
CA ASP A 90 19.27 -39.29 33.24
C ASP A 90 19.44 -39.46 31.72
N ALA A 91 18.97 -38.48 30.95
CA ALA A 91 19.01 -38.43 29.50
C ALA A 91 20.44 -38.45 28.93
N SER A 92 21.45 -38.19 29.77
CA SER A 92 22.88 -38.29 29.40
C SER A 92 23.35 -39.72 29.10
N LEU A 93 22.61 -40.74 29.54
CA LEU A 93 22.95 -42.16 29.36
C LEU A 93 22.52 -42.73 27.99
N LEU A 94 21.74 -41.99 27.20
CA LEU A 94 21.40 -42.40 25.83
C LEU A 94 22.59 -42.18 24.89
N PRO A 95 22.95 -43.16 24.04
CA PRO A 95 23.89 -42.94 22.95
C PRO A 95 23.25 -41.93 21.98
N LEU A 96 23.72 -40.68 22.05
CA LEU A 96 23.19 -39.53 21.32
C LEU A 96 23.07 -39.82 19.81
N SER A 97 21.84 -39.99 19.34
CA SER A 97 21.42 -39.33 18.10
C SER A 97 20.53 -38.17 18.51
N PRO A 98 20.88 -36.90 18.21
CA PRO A 98 19.96 -35.79 18.42
C PRO A 98 18.84 -35.97 17.39
N TYR A 99 17.79 -36.70 17.76
CA TYR A 99 16.63 -36.91 16.92
C TYR A 99 16.09 -35.53 16.57
N ARG A 100 16.32 -35.09 15.33
CA ARG A 100 15.56 -33.98 14.78
C ARG A 100 14.12 -34.48 14.75
N ALA A 101 13.24 -33.79 15.47
CA ALA A 101 11.81 -33.90 15.26
C ALA A 101 11.52 -33.40 13.82
N ASP A 102 11.77 -34.26 12.84
CA ASP A 102 11.39 -34.06 11.45
C ASP A 102 9.95 -34.59 11.34
N PRO A 103 8.97 -33.73 11.02
CA PRO A 103 7.57 -34.15 10.92
C PRO A 103 7.37 -35.13 9.75
N LEU A 104 6.25 -35.84 9.74
CA LEU A 104 5.77 -36.81 8.72
C LEU A 104 6.40 -36.60 7.33
N PRO A 105 6.74 -37.63 6.54
CA PRO A 105 7.30 -37.46 5.18
C PRO A 105 6.42 -36.65 4.20
N LEU A 106 5.13 -36.46 4.50
CA LEU A 106 4.22 -35.54 3.80
C LEU A 106 4.35 -34.05 4.20
N ILE A 107 5.06 -33.76 5.29
CA ILE A 107 5.12 -32.47 5.99
C ILE A 107 6.58 -32.05 6.31
N GLY A 108 7.52 -32.99 6.35
CA GLY A 108 8.92 -32.77 6.74
C GLY A 108 9.97 -32.96 5.64
N ASP A 109 9.61 -33.45 4.46
CA ASP A 109 10.59 -33.60 3.37
C ASP A 109 10.28 -32.72 2.14
N LYS A 110 11.12 -31.69 2.00
CA LYS A 110 11.59 -30.92 0.82
C LYS A 110 10.60 -30.48 -0.29
N GLY A 111 9.31 -30.79 -0.22
CA GLY A 111 8.31 -30.44 -1.24
C GLY A 111 7.00 -29.85 -0.70
N TRP A 112 6.75 -29.93 0.60
CA TRP A 112 5.44 -29.64 1.21
C TRP A 112 5.47 -28.47 2.21
N TRP A 113 6.21 -27.39 1.89
CA TRP A 113 6.39 -26.14 2.65
C TRP A 113 5.10 -25.54 3.25
N LEU A 114 3.97 -25.80 2.61
CA LEU A 114 2.64 -25.37 3.03
C LEU A 114 2.09 -26.15 4.25
N LEU A 115 2.77 -27.20 4.73
CA LEU A 115 2.38 -28.03 5.87
C LEU A 115 3.36 -27.98 7.05
N ASP A 116 4.54 -27.36 6.95
CA ASP A 116 5.53 -27.36 8.04
C ASP A 116 5.08 -26.48 9.22
N PHE A 117 4.96 -27.03 10.42
CA PHE A 117 4.42 -26.36 11.60
C PHE A 117 5.47 -25.87 12.61
N ARG A 118 6.77 -25.90 12.28
CA ARG A 118 7.83 -25.36 13.16
C ARG A 118 7.57 -23.91 13.56
N LEU A 119 7.96 -23.51 14.79
CA LEU A 119 7.74 -22.14 15.29
C LEU A 119 8.43 -21.10 14.39
N GLY A 120 9.68 -21.40 14.00
CA GLY A 120 10.43 -20.62 13.02
C GLY A 120 9.77 -20.57 11.64
N ALA A 121 9.25 -21.69 11.14
CA ALA A 121 8.54 -21.75 9.86
C ALA A 121 7.18 -21.03 9.90
N THR A 122 6.49 -21.07 11.04
CA THR A 122 5.17 -20.42 11.24
C THR A 122 5.31 -18.91 11.34
N LEU A 123 6.35 -18.41 12.04
CA LEU A 123 6.71 -17.00 12.03
C LEU A 123 7.28 -16.55 10.68
N ALA A 124 8.03 -17.40 9.98
CA ALA A 124 8.48 -17.12 8.62
C ALA A 124 7.30 -16.89 7.67
N LYS A 125 6.19 -17.65 7.80
CA LYS A 125 4.96 -17.45 7.00
C LYS A 125 4.30 -16.07 7.22
N VAL A 126 4.39 -15.52 8.43
CA VAL A 126 3.94 -14.15 8.74
C VAL A 126 4.72 -13.10 7.95
N ILE A 127 5.95 -13.42 7.56
CA ILE A 127 6.77 -12.58 6.68
C ILE A 127 6.49 -12.93 5.21
N THR A 128 6.36 -14.21 4.85
CA THR A 128 6.17 -14.67 3.47
C THR A 128 4.89 -14.13 2.81
N VAL A 129 3.78 -14.02 3.54
CA VAL A 129 2.51 -13.51 2.95
C VAL A 129 2.65 -12.03 2.51
N PRO A 130 3.00 -11.07 3.37
CA PRO A 130 3.19 -9.68 2.92
C PRO A 130 4.45 -9.47 2.06
N PHE A 131 5.51 -10.26 2.22
CA PHE A 131 6.80 -9.97 1.57
C PHE A 131 7.19 -10.88 0.40
N CYS A 132 6.49 -11.99 0.17
CA CYS A 132 6.70 -12.85 -1.01
C CYS A 132 5.44 -12.90 -1.87
N LEU A 133 4.27 -13.17 -1.28
CA LEU A 133 3.02 -13.28 -2.05
C LEU A 133 2.60 -11.93 -2.63
N VAL A 134 2.62 -10.85 -1.86
CA VAL A 134 2.18 -9.51 -2.34
C VAL A 134 3.05 -8.99 -3.48
N PRO A 135 4.40 -9.06 -3.43
CA PRO A 135 5.23 -8.68 -4.58
C PRO A 135 4.96 -9.53 -5.83
N ILE A 136 4.73 -10.84 -5.67
CA ILE A 136 4.36 -11.71 -6.80
C ILE A 136 3.01 -11.29 -7.39
N LEU A 137 2.00 -11.02 -6.54
CA LEU A 137 0.69 -10.52 -6.96
C LEU A 137 0.81 -9.20 -7.73
N MET A 138 1.61 -8.26 -7.20
CA MET A 138 1.87 -6.98 -7.85
C MET A 138 2.56 -7.16 -9.21
N PHE A 139 3.57 -8.03 -9.28
CA PHE A 139 4.31 -8.30 -10.52
C PHE A 139 3.40 -8.93 -11.59
N LEU A 140 2.59 -9.92 -11.23
CA LEU A 140 1.65 -10.54 -12.16
C LEU A 140 0.54 -9.58 -12.59
N CYS A 141 0.05 -8.73 -11.69
CA CYS A 141 -0.90 -7.65 -12.05
C CYS A 141 -0.26 -6.62 -12.98
N TRP A 142 1.03 -6.29 -12.77
CA TRP A 142 1.77 -5.40 -13.66
C TRP A 142 2.00 -6.01 -15.06
N ILE A 143 2.24 -7.31 -15.16
CA ILE A 143 2.26 -8.00 -16.46
C ILE A 143 0.88 -7.91 -17.12
N ALA A 144 -0.19 -8.17 -16.37
CA ALA A 144 -1.55 -8.09 -16.88
C ALA A 144 -1.94 -6.66 -17.30
N SER A 145 -1.45 -5.63 -16.60
CA SER A 145 -1.73 -4.23 -16.91
C SER A 145 -1.13 -3.76 -18.24
N ARG A 146 0.01 -4.32 -18.67
CA ARG A 146 0.56 -4.09 -20.02
C ARG A 146 -0.39 -4.48 -21.14
N SER A 147 -1.29 -5.42 -20.88
CA SER A 147 -2.32 -5.86 -21.83
C SER A 147 -3.70 -5.21 -21.61
N GLY A 148 -3.79 -4.22 -20.70
CA GLY A 148 -5.04 -3.53 -20.37
C GLY A 148 -6.04 -4.38 -19.57
N ARG A 149 -5.61 -5.52 -19.01
CA ARG A 149 -6.49 -6.49 -18.34
C ARG A 149 -6.61 -6.30 -16.83
N ALA A 150 -5.77 -5.46 -16.22
CA ALA A 150 -5.74 -5.18 -14.79
C ALA A 150 -5.09 -3.82 -14.51
N GLU A 151 -5.43 -3.19 -13.38
CA GLU A 151 -4.71 -2.05 -12.83
C GLU A 151 -3.52 -2.51 -11.96
N THR A 152 -2.54 -1.62 -11.77
CA THR A 152 -1.41 -1.89 -10.87
C THR A 152 -1.83 -1.86 -9.42
N LEU A 153 -1.43 -2.87 -8.66
CA LEU A 153 -1.71 -2.96 -7.22
C LEU A 153 -0.78 -2.06 -6.40
N SER A 154 -1.31 -1.39 -5.39
CA SER A 154 -0.53 -0.73 -4.35
C SER A 154 -0.14 -1.72 -3.25
N PHE A 155 1.10 -1.66 -2.77
CA PHE A 155 1.63 -2.64 -1.81
C PHE A 155 0.81 -2.71 -0.52
N MET A 156 0.58 -1.56 0.14
CA MET A 156 0.03 -1.54 1.49
C MET A 156 -1.43 -2.01 1.58
N PRO A 157 -2.35 -1.53 0.72
CA PRO A 157 -3.71 -2.06 0.64
C PRO A 157 -3.75 -3.58 0.37
N THR A 158 -2.91 -4.04 -0.55
CA THR A 158 -2.82 -5.44 -0.94
C THR A 158 -2.30 -6.29 0.21
N ALA A 159 -1.26 -5.84 0.91
CA ALA A 159 -0.69 -6.54 2.05
C ALA A 159 -1.66 -6.64 3.22
N MET A 160 -2.40 -5.57 3.52
CA MET A 160 -3.43 -5.59 4.57
C MET A 160 -4.56 -6.57 4.25
N CYS A 161 -5.08 -6.52 3.02
CA CYS A 161 -6.17 -7.40 2.60
C CYS A 161 -5.73 -8.87 2.49
N ALA A 162 -4.55 -9.14 1.95
CA ALA A 162 -3.98 -10.48 1.88
C ALA A 162 -3.71 -11.07 3.27
N SER A 163 -3.17 -10.27 4.20
CA SER A 163 -2.96 -10.71 5.58
C SER A 163 -4.29 -10.99 6.27
N SER A 164 -5.31 -10.15 6.07
CA SER A 164 -6.66 -10.35 6.63
C SER A 164 -7.34 -11.60 6.06
N ALA A 165 -7.22 -11.85 4.76
CA ALA A 165 -7.69 -13.07 4.11
C ALA A 165 -7.00 -14.32 4.68
N TRP A 166 -5.70 -14.24 4.99
CA TRP A 166 -4.98 -15.33 5.61
C TRP A 166 -5.50 -15.63 7.01
N ILE A 167 -5.72 -14.60 7.84
CA ILE A 167 -6.29 -14.74 9.19
C ILE A 167 -7.64 -15.46 9.10
N ALA A 168 -8.54 -14.98 8.23
CA ALA A 168 -9.85 -15.59 8.05
C ALA A 168 -9.76 -17.07 7.62
N ALA A 169 -8.80 -17.42 6.78
CA ALA A 169 -8.62 -18.81 6.37
C ALA A 169 -8.08 -19.73 7.51
N HIS A 170 -7.22 -19.22 8.39
CA HIS A 170 -6.46 -20.05 9.33
C HIS A 170 -6.95 -20.00 10.79
N VAL A 171 -7.76 -19.01 11.18
CA VAL A 171 -8.33 -18.95 12.54
C VAL A 171 -9.22 -20.16 12.87
N PRO A 172 -10.13 -20.63 11.98
CA PRO A 172 -10.93 -21.82 12.25
C PRO A 172 -10.06 -23.06 12.46
N LEU A 173 -8.99 -23.19 11.67
CA LEU A 173 -8.01 -24.28 11.81
C LEU A 173 -7.32 -24.25 13.18
N ALA A 174 -6.92 -23.06 13.66
CA ALA A 174 -6.34 -22.91 14.99
C ALA A 174 -7.30 -23.32 16.10
N LEU A 175 -8.57 -22.93 16.00
CA LEU A 175 -9.61 -23.28 16.97
C LEU A 175 -9.89 -24.79 16.99
N ILE A 176 -9.92 -25.42 15.81
CA ILE A 176 -10.05 -26.88 15.68
C ILE A 176 -8.86 -27.59 16.34
N GLY A 177 -7.63 -27.11 16.11
CA GLY A 177 -6.43 -27.66 16.76
C GLY A 177 -6.45 -27.52 18.29
N LEU A 178 -6.91 -26.38 18.81
CA LEU A 178 -7.08 -26.18 20.25
C LEU A 178 -8.18 -27.09 20.85
N ALA A 179 -9.29 -27.29 20.13
CA ALA A 179 -10.37 -28.19 20.55
C ALA A 179 -9.96 -29.68 20.48
N ALA A 180 -9.07 -30.04 19.55
CA ALA A 180 -8.48 -31.38 19.45
C ALA A 180 -7.64 -31.76 20.69
N TYR A 181 -7.23 -30.79 21.52
CA TYR A 181 -6.63 -31.08 22.83
C TYR A 181 -7.63 -31.76 23.79
N ALA A 182 -8.93 -31.60 23.56
CA ALA A 182 -10.01 -32.19 24.35
C ALA A 182 -10.68 -33.40 23.67
N LEU A 183 -10.47 -33.62 22.37
CA LEU A 183 -11.12 -34.68 21.57
C LEU A 183 -10.09 -35.37 20.65
N PRO A 184 -9.94 -36.71 20.69
CA PRO A 184 -8.98 -37.41 19.84
C PRO A 184 -9.33 -37.22 18.36
N MET A 185 -8.42 -36.62 17.60
CA MET A 185 -8.56 -36.35 16.16
C MET A 185 -7.69 -37.30 15.36
N SER A 186 -8.22 -37.85 14.26
CA SER A 186 -7.42 -38.67 13.34
C SER A 186 -6.53 -37.80 12.45
N GLU A 187 -5.37 -38.32 12.06
CA GLU A 187 -4.40 -37.62 11.19
C GLU A 187 -5.01 -37.18 9.86
N THR A 188 -5.90 -37.99 9.31
CA THR A 188 -6.64 -37.71 8.07
C THR A 188 -7.48 -36.43 8.17
N ILE A 189 -8.09 -36.19 9.33
CA ILE A 189 -8.91 -35.00 9.58
C ILE A 189 -8.01 -33.77 9.71
N ALA A 190 -6.86 -33.89 10.38
CA ALA A 190 -5.90 -32.80 10.50
C ALA A 190 -5.34 -32.37 9.13
N VAL A 191 -4.94 -33.33 8.28
CA VAL A 191 -4.45 -33.04 6.93
C VAL A 191 -5.54 -32.41 6.06
N ALA A 192 -6.76 -32.95 6.10
CA ALA A 192 -7.90 -32.41 5.36
C ALA A 192 -8.21 -30.95 5.77
N ALA A 193 -8.20 -30.65 7.07
CA ALA A 193 -8.45 -29.31 7.58
C ALA A 193 -7.43 -28.29 7.06
N VAL A 194 -6.16 -28.68 6.93
CA VAL A 194 -5.10 -27.81 6.40
C VAL A 194 -5.24 -27.59 4.89
N VAL A 195 -5.63 -28.61 4.13
CA VAL A 195 -5.92 -28.47 2.69
C VAL A 195 -7.10 -27.52 2.47
N ILE A 196 -8.15 -27.66 3.28
CA ILE A 196 -9.32 -26.78 3.23
C ILE A 196 -8.93 -25.32 3.53
N ALA A 197 -8.12 -25.09 4.56
CA ALA A 197 -7.66 -23.73 4.90
C ALA A 197 -6.92 -23.05 3.73
N LYS A 198 -6.14 -23.79 2.94
CA LYS A 198 -5.44 -23.24 1.75
C LYS A 198 -6.38 -22.92 0.61
N ALA A 199 -7.35 -23.80 0.34
CA ALA A 199 -8.38 -23.55 -0.66
C ALA A 199 -9.19 -22.30 -0.29
N LEU A 200 -9.53 -22.14 0.99
CA LEU A 200 -10.21 -20.95 1.52
C LEU A 200 -9.34 -19.70 1.40
N PHE A 201 -8.03 -19.79 1.65
CA PHE A 201 -7.15 -18.64 1.49
C PHE A 201 -7.08 -18.15 0.04
N GLY A 202 -6.94 -19.06 -0.93
CA GLY A 202 -7.01 -18.71 -2.35
C GLY A 202 -8.36 -18.13 -2.76
N TRP A 203 -9.45 -18.70 -2.21
CA TRP A 203 -10.80 -18.17 -2.40
C TRP A 203 -10.96 -16.74 -1.88
N PHE A 204 -10.39 -16.42 -0.71
CA PHE A 204 -10.45 -15.06 -0.16
C PHE A 204 -9.51 -14.07 -0.85
N LEU A 205 -8.41 -14.53 -1.46
CA LEU A 205 -7.52 -13.68 -2.26
C LEU A 205 -8.14 -13.23 -3.59
N LEU A 206 -9.01 -14.06 -4.17
CA LEU A 206 -9.65 -13.79 -5.45
C LEU A 206 -10.44 -12.46 -5.48
N PRO A 207 -11.35 -12.16 -4.53
CA PRO A 207 -12.01 -10.86 -4.46
C PRO A 207 -11.03 -9.72 -4.13
N VAL A 208 -9.94 -9.98 -3.38
CA VAL A 208 -8.91 -8.97 -3.09
C VAL A 208 -8.25 -8.49 -4.38
N VAL A 209 -7.75 -9.41 -5.20
CA VAL A 209 -7.12 -9.07 -6.49
C VAL A 209 -8.13 -8.45 -7.44
N ARG A 210 -9.35 -8.99 -7.50
CA ARG A 210 -10.40 -8.49 -8.38
C ARG A 210 -10.76 -7.03 -8.09
N VAL A 211 -11.00 -6.70 -6.81
CA VAL A 211 -11.40 -5.36 -6.37
C VAL A 211 -10.25 -4.38 -6.51
N LEU A 212 -9.06 -4.73 -6.02
CA LEU A 212 -7.91 -3.82 -6.01
C LEU A 212 -7.31 -3.59 -7.41
N ALA A 213 -7.28 -4.61 -8.27
CA ALA A 213 -6.75 -4.50 -9.63
C ALA A 213 -7.85 -4.22 -10.67
N LYS A 214 -9.10 -3.98 -10.25
CA LYS A 214 -10.29 -3.76 -11.11
C LYS A 214 -10.36 -4.70 -12.30
N THR A 215 -10.19 -5.99 -12.06
CA THR A 215 -10.08 -7.00 -13.13
C THR A 215 -11.27 -7.96 -13.15
N THR A 216 -11.31 -8.84 -14.15
CA THR A 216 -12.33 -9.89 -14.25
C THR A 216 -12.03 -11.04 -13.30
N GLN A 217 -13.06 -11.82 -12.95
CA GLN A 217 -12.91 -12.98 -12.07
C GLN A 217 -11.93 -14.03 -12.62
N VAL A 218 -11.89 -14.21 -13.96
CA VAL A 218 -10.99 -15.16 -14.62
C VAL A 218 -9.54 -14.70 -14.49
N VAL A 219 -9.25 -13.44 -14.78
CA VAL A 219 -7.89 -12.89 -14.70
C VAL A 219 -7.41 -12.86 -13.25
N ALA A 220 -8.25 -12.45 -12.31
CA ALA A 220 -7.93 -12.53 -10.87
C ALA A 220 -7.63 -13.97 -10.45
N GLY A 221 -8.43 -14.94 -10.89
CA GLY A 221 -8.22 -16.37 -10.61
C GLY A 221 -6.87 -16.88 -11.11
N VAL A 222 -6.51 -16.57 -12.36
CA VAL A 222 -5.20 -16.94 -12.93
C VAL A 222 -4.05 -16.32 -12.12
N ILE A 223 -4.16 -15.03 -11.77
CA ILE A 223 -3.14 -14.33 -10.99
C ILE A 223 -2.99 -14.95 -9.60
N VAL A 224 -4.08 -15.25 -8.90
CA VAL A 224 -4.05 -15.86 -7.57
C VAL A 224 -3.44 -17.27 -7.61
N VAL A 225 -3.87 -18.11 -8.55
CA VAL A 225 -3.34 -19.47 -8.70
C VAL A 225 -1.84 -19.43 -9.04
N ALA A 226 -1.44 -18.61 -9.99
CA ALA A 226 -0.03 -18.44 -10.36
C ALA A 226 0.81 -17.90 -9.20
N SER A 227 0.27 -16.98 -8.40
CA SER A 227 0.94 -16.44 -7.23
C SER A 227 1.14 -17.51 -6.16
N LEU A 228 0.10 -18.25 -5.81
CA LEU A 228 0.16 -19.32 -4.81
C LEU A 228 1.11 -20.46 -5.23
N ALA A 229 1.13 -20.81 -6.52
CA ALA A 229 2.08 -21.79 -7.05
C ALA A 229 3.54 -21.30 -6.98
N SER A 230 3.75 -20.00 -7.16
CA SER A 230 5.08 -19.36 -7.18
C SER A 230 5.64 -19.07 -5.78
N VAL A 231 4.80 -19.05 -4.74
CA VAL A 231 5.26 -18.81 -3.37
C VAL A 231 6.13 -19.94 -2.84
N GLY A 232 5.91 -21.20 -3.25
CA GLY A 232 6.67 -22.35 -2.74
C GLY A 232 8.18 -22.30 -2.99
N PRO A 233 8.61 -22.15 -4.25
CA PRO A 233 10.02 -21.92 -4.57
C PRO A 233 10.59 -20.66 -3.91
N ALA A 234 9.79 -19.60 -3.73
CA ALA A 234 10.23 -18.36 -3.10
C ALA A 234 10.41 -18.49 -1.57
N SER A 235 9.56 -19.27 -0.88
CA SER A 235 9.71 -19.56 0.55
C SER A 235 10.94 -20.42 0.86
N PHE A 236 11.33 -21.31 -0.06
CA PHE A 236 12.59 -22.07 0.04
C PHE A 236 13.82 -21.14 0.05
N MET A 237 13.78 -20.04 -0.70
CA MET A 237 14.81 -19.00 -0.66
C MET A 237 14.75 -18.16 0.63
N ALA A 238 13.56 -17.99 1.22
CA ALA A 238 13.34 -17.16 2.42
C ALA A 238 13.67 -17.86 3.75
N GLU A 239 13.56 -19.18 3.84
CA GLU A 239 14.04 -19.96 5.01
C GLU A 239 15.54 -19.77 5.23
N ASN A 240 16.27 -19.44 4.17
CA ASN A 240 17.62 -18.90 4.24
C ASN A 240 17.54 -17.38 4.47
N VAL A 241 17.23 -16.98 5.71
CA VAL A 241 17.05 -15.58 6.16
C VAL A 241 18.19 -14.65 5.71
N PHE A 242 19.39 -15.19 5.47
CA PHE A 242 20.53 -14.48 4.86
C PHE A 242 20.21 -13.81 3.51
N PHE A 243 19.26 -14.32 2.72
CA PHE A 243 18.86 -13.72 1.45
C PHE A 243 18.09 -12.40 1.64
N LEU A 244 17.26 -12.29 2.68
CA LEU A 244 16.58 -11.04 3.06
C LEU A 244 17.57 -9.98 3.59
N PHE A 245 18.70 -10.43 4.15
CA PHE A 245 19.83 -9.58 4.55
C PHE A 245 20.84 -9.32 3.42
N SER A 246 20.60 -9.83 2.20
CA SER A 246 21.41 -9.45 1.05
C SER A 246 21.29 -7.94 0.83
N PRO A 247 22.41 -7.19 0.74
CA PRO A 247 22.37 -5.75 0.51
C PRO A 247 21.53 -5.38 -0.71
N MET A 248 21.51 -6.22 -1.75
CA MET A 248 20.72 -6.01 -2.96
C MET A 248 19.22 -6.12 -2.71
N VAL A 249 18.79 -7.17 -2.00
CA VAL A 249 17.38 -7.40 -1.66
C VAL A 249 16.91 -6.34 -0.67
N PHE A 250 17.77 -5.95 0.28
CA PHE A 250 17.50 -4.89 1.24
C PHE A 250 17.38 -3.51 0.59
N ILE A 251 18.20 -3.20 -0.43
CA ILE A 251 18.10 -1.97 -1.21
C ILE A 251 16.83 -1.98 -2.07
N LEU A 252 16.52 -3.08 -2.76
CA LEU A 252 15.27 -3.21 -3.52
C LEU A 252 14.05 -3.08 -2.61
N PHE A 253 14.12 -3.71 -1.43
CA PHE A 253 13.14 -3.59 -0.35
C PHE A 253 12.98 -2.15 0.10
N PHE A 254 14.06 -1.42 0.42
CA PHE A 254 13.98 -0.02 0.86
C PHE A 254 13.58 0.96 -0.23
N VAL A 255 13.91 0.72 -1.50
CA VAL A 255 13.51 1.58 -2.62
C VAL A 255 12.02 1.40 -2.92
N TYR A 256 11.52 0.15 -2.95
CA TYR A 256 10.10 -0.11 -3.19
C TYR A 256 9.22 0.20 -1.96
N LEU A 257 9.63 -0.18 -0.74
CA LEU A 257 8.93 0.21 0.48
C LEU A 257 9.14 1.68 0.80
N GLY A 258 10.24 2.32 0.44
CA GLY A 258 10.42 3.75 0.65
C GLY A 258 9.38 4.56 -0.12
N GLY A 259 9.14 4.21 -1.38
CA GLY A 259 8.04 4.74 -2.19
C GLY A 259 6.67 4.44 -1.55
N GLY A 260 6.37 3.16 -1.31
CA GLY A 260 5.08 2.73 -0.76
C GLY A 260 4.79 3.19 0.67
N LEU A 261 5.81 3.36 1.52
CA LEU A 261 5.70 3.87 2.89
C LEU A 261 5.56 5.39 2.88
N SER A 262 6.20 6.09 1.93
CA SER A 262 5.98 7.53 1.76
C SER A 262 4.57 7.83 1.25
N GLU A 263 4.06 7.02 0.32
CA GLU A 263 2.68 7.08 -0.15
C GLU A 263 1.70 6.67 0.95
N ALA A 264 2.01 5.62 1.73
CA ALA A 264 1.20 5.22 2.86
C ALA A 264 1.18 6.30 3.93
N LYS A 265 2.34 6.89 4.28
CA LYS A 265 2.45 8.02 5.21
C LYS A 265 1.60 9.21 4.74
N ARG A 266 1.70 9.58 3.46
CA ARG A 266 0.85 10.61 2.85
C ARG A 266 -0.64 10.23 2.90
N GLY A 267 -0.97 8.98 2.62
CA GLY A 267 -2.34 8.45 2.73
C GLY A 267 -2.89 8.52 4.16
N PHE A 268 -2.06 8.17 5.16
CA PHE A 268 -2.39 8.26 6.58
C PHE A 268 -2.59 9.71 7.03
N GLU A 269 -1.68 10.61 6.64
CA GLU A 269 -1.78 12.03 6.92
C GLU A 269 -3.03 12.64 6.27
N ASN A 270 -3.33 12.29 5.01
CA ASN A 270 -4.52 12.74 4.29
C ASN A 270 -5.81 12.18 4.89
N ALA A 271 -5.83 10.92 5.34
CA ALA A 271 -6.99 10.31 5.98
C ALA A 271 -7.27 10.89 7.37
N GLN A 272 -6.22 11.14 8.16
CA GLN A 272 -6.34 11.81 9.45
C GLN A 272 -6.81 13.26 9.28
N SER A 273 -6.26 13.97 8.29
CA SER A 273 -6.67 15.33 7.95
C SER A 273 -8.13 15.36 7.49
N LEU A 274 -8.55 14.42 6.64
CA LEU A 274 -9.94 14.32 6.19
C LEU A 274 -10.89 14.18 7.36
N LYS A 275 -10.59 13.26 8.29
CA LYS A 275 -11.43 13.05 9.46
C LYS A 275 -11.52 14.31 10.33
N LYS A 276 -10.39 15.00 10.55
CA LYS A 276 -10.34 16.24 11.34
C LYS A 276 -11.21 17.33 10.71
N TYR A 277 -11.08 17.55 9.41
CA TYR A 277 -11.86 18.60 8.72
C TYR A 277 -13.32 18.21 8.51
N LEU A 278 -13.65 16.92 8.39
CA LEU A 278 -15.03 16.45 8.43
C LEU A 278 -15.67 16.72 9.80
N GLU A 279 -14.97 16.42 10.89
CA GLU A 279 -15.44 16.75 12.25
C GLU A 279 -15.57 18.27 12.45
N ALA A 280 -14.62 19.07 11.94
CA ALA A 280 -14.74 20.53 11.98
C ALA A 280 -15.96 21.02 11.21
N ALA A 281 -16.18 20.51 10.00
CA ALA A 281 -17.32 20.88 9.16
C ALA A 281 -18.68 20.38 9.69
N THR A 282 -18.72 19.33 10.53
CA THR A 282 -19.96 18.92 11.21
C THR A 282 -20.23 19.74 12.46
N VAL A 283 -19.19 20.17 13.18
CA VAL A 283 -19.32 21.04 14.36
C VAL A 283 -19.66 22.47 13.95
N ASN A 284 -19.00 22.99 12.92
CA ASN A 284 -19.30 24.29 12.32
C ASN A 284 -19.45 24.15 10.79
N PRO A 285 -20.69 24.00 10.28
CA PRO A 285 -20.94 23.94 8.84
C PRO A 285 -20.59 25.22 8.08
N ALA A 286 -20.46 26.35 8.77
CA ALA A 286 -20.15 27.67 8.22
C ALA A 286 -18.66 28.04 8.34
N ASP A 287 -17.78 27.04 8.42
CA ASP A 287 -16.33 27.22 8.40
C ASP A 287 -15.79 27.08 6.97
N ALA A 288 -15.42 28.21 6.35
CA ALA A 288 -14.91 28.26 4.98
C ALA A 288 -13.56 27.52 4.86
N ASP A 289 -12.67 27.68 5.83
CA ASP A 289 -11.37 26.99 5.87
C ASP A 289 -11.55 25.47 5.93
N ALA A 290 -12.49 24.99 6.74
CA ALA A 290 -12.78 23.55 6.80
C ALA A 290 -13.28 23.01 5.45
N GLN A 291 -14.16 23.74 4.75
CA GLN A 291 -14.61 23.33 3.41
C GLN A 291 -13.48 23.39 2.38
N LEU A 292 -12.63 24.43 2.41
CA LEU A 292 -11.45 24.56 1.55
C LEU A 292 -10.51 23.36 1.72
N GLN A 293 -10.17 23.02 2.97
CA GLN A 293 -9.27 21.91 3.28
C GLN A 293 -9.86 20.56 2.87
N LEU A 294 -11.18 20.36 3.03
CA LEU A 294 -11.86 19.19 2.46
C LEU A 294 -11.71 19.15 0.93
N GLY A 295 -11.90 20.28 0.25
CA GLY A 295 -11.70 20.39 -1.19
C GLY A 295 -10.30 19.99 -1.63
N LEU A 296 -9.27 20.50 -0.95
CA LEU A 296 -7.86 20.14 -1.21
C LEU A 296 -7.61 18.64 -1.04
N ILE A 297 -8.21 18.02 -0.03
CA ILE A 297 -8.06 16.58 0.20
C ILE A 297 -8.75 15.78 -0.90
N TYR A 298 -9.98 16.12 -1.29
CA TYR A 298 -10.68 15.47 -2.40
C TYR A 298 -9.92 15.65 -3.72
N HIS A 299 -9.36 16.84 -3.96
CA HIS A 299 -8.52 17.16 -5.11
C HIS A 299 -7.27 16.26 -5.15
N SER A 300 -6.58 16.08 -4.02
CA SER A 300 -5.42 15.18 -3.93
C SER A 300 -5.76 13.70 -4.18
N ARG A 301 -7.03 13.34 -4.00
CA ARG A 301 -7.56 11.98 -4.24
C ARG A 301 -8.13 11.81 -5.65
N GLN A 302 -7.99 12.83 -6.52
CA GLN A 302 -8.55 12.84 -7.86
C GLN A 302 -10.09 12.73 -7.88
N GLN A 303 -10.74 13.14 -6.79
CA GLN A 303 -12.19 13.20 -6.64
C GLN A 303 -12.64 14.63 -6.99
N TRP A 304 -12.64 14.92 -8.31
CA TRP A 304 -12.75 16.27 -8.85
C TRP A 304 -14.10 16.91 -8.56
N GLU A 305 -15.19 16.16 -8.71
CA GLU A 305 -16.55 16.63 -8.48
C GLU A 305 -16.78 16.99 -7.00
N GLU A 306 -16.30 16.15 -6.08
CA GLU A 306 -16.36 16.43 -4.65
C GLU A 306 -15.48 17.62 -4.27
N ALA A 307 -14.28 17.73 -4.85
CA ALA A 307 -13.40 18.88 -4.64
C ALA A 307 -14.08 20.19 -5.06
N GLU A 308 -14.66 20.21 -6.27
CA GLU A 308 -15.41 21.35 -6.81
C GLU A 308 -16.57 21.75 -5.88
N SER A 309 -17.35 20.77 -5.42
CA SER A 309 -18.46 21.02 -4.50
C SER A 309 -17.99 21.65 -3.18
N ARG A 310 -16.83 21.22 -2.66
CA ARG A 310 -16.27 21.75 -1.42
C ARG A 310 -15.67 23.15 -1.59
N TYR A 311 -14.96 23.41 -2.68
CA TYR A 311 -14.48 24.76 -2.98
C TYR A 311 -15.63 25.75 -3.17
N ARG A 312 -16.70 25.37 -3.88
CA ARG A 312 -17.89 26.21 -3.99
C ARG A 312 -18.53 26.50 -2.64
N LYS A 313 -18.67 25.50 -1.78
CA LYS A 313 -19.19 25.71 -0.41
C LYS A 313 -18.33 26.66 0.40
N ALA A 314 -17.01 26.60 0.26
CA ALA A 314 -16.13 27.57 0.89
C ALA A 314 -16.44 28.99 0.40
N LEU A 315 -16.64 29.17 -0.92
CA LEU A 315 -17.00 30.45 -1.52
C LEU A 315 -18.42 30.93 -1.22
N ASP A 316 -19.37 30.01 -1.00
CA ASP A 316 -20.73 30.35 -0.56
C ASP A 316 -20.72 30.90 0.88
N ILE A 317 -19.77 30.45 1.70
CA ILE A 317 -19.57 30.92 3.09
C ILE A 317 -18.77 32.22 3.10
N ASP A 318 -17.64 32.24 2.41
CA ASP A 318 -16.81 33.43 2.22
C ASP A 318 -16.44 33.59 0.74
N SER A 319 -17.15 34.52 0.08
CA SER A 319 -16.94 34.85 -1.34
C SER A 319 -15.54 35.41 -1.66
N ARG A 320 -14.77 35.81 -0.63
CA ARG A 320 -13.42 36.36 -0.76
C ARG A 320 -12.34 35.38 -0.29
N GLU A 321 -12.69 34.10 -0.12
CA GLU A 321 -11.71 33.07 0.21
C GLU A 321 -10.78 32.83 -0.99
N ILE A 322 -9.63 33.50 -0.96
CA ILE A 322 -8.65 33.58 -2.04
C ILE A 322 -8.18 32.19 -2.46
N ASP A 323 -7.89 31.32 -1.50
CA ASP A 323 -7.34 30.01 -1.81
C ASP A 323 -8.41 29.11 -2.45
N ALA A 324 -9.69 29.25 -2.04
CA ALA A 324 -10.79 28.57 -2.70
C ALA A 324 -11.00 29.06 -4.14
N LEU A 325 -10.91 30.37 -4.40
CA LEU A 325 -10.96 30.94 -5.75
C LEU A 325 -9.81 30.42 -6.63
N LEU A 326 -8.58 30.41 -6.10
CA LEU A 326 -7.38 29.94 -6.78
C LEU A 326 -7.49 28.45 -7.13
N HIS A 327 -7.87 27.61 -6.17
CA HIS A 327 -7.97 26.16 -6.38
C HIS A 327 -9.15 25.78 -7.28
N LEU A 328 -10.29 26.46 -7.18
CA LEU A 328 -11.40 26.26 -8.10
C LEU A 328 -11.02 26.70 -9.53
N GLY A 329 -10.34 27.84 -9.68
CA GLY A 329 -9.85 28.31 -10.99
C GLY A 329 -8.88 27.33 -11.64
N ARG A 330 -7.95 26.76 -10.87
CA ARG A 330 -7.05 25.69 -11.33
C ARG A 330 -7.82 24.44 -11.77
N LEU A 331 -8.79 24.00 -10.97
CA LEU A 331 -9.62 22.84 -11.29
C LEU A 331 -10.40 23.05 -12.59
N ARG A 332 -10.96 24.25 -12.81
CA ARG A 332 -11.62 24.62 -14.08
C ARG A 332 -10.66 24.62 -15.27
N SER A 333 -9.47 25.17 -15.08
CA SER A 333 -8.40 25.14 -16.09
C SER A 333 -8.05 23.71 -16.51
N GLU A 334 -7.93 22.79 -15.54
CA GLU A 334 -7.61 21.37 -15.81
C GLU A 334 -8.75 20.63 -16.54
N ARG A 335 -10.00 21.06 -16.34
CA ARG A 335 -11.18 20.53 -17.05
C ARG A 335 -11.38 21.15 -18.43
N GLY A 336 -10.59 22.15 -18.81
CA GLY A 336 -10.68 22.87 -20.09
C GLY A 336 -11.65 24.06 -20.09
N ASP A 337 -12.26 24.38 -18.94
CA ASP A 337 -13.18 25.51 -18.77
C ASP A 337 -12.41 26.83 -18.58
N HIS A 338 -11.58 27.22 -19.57
CA HIS A 338 -10.65 28.34 -19.45
C HIS A 338 -11.34 29.69 -19.17
N ALA A 339 -12.55 29.91 -19.69
CA ALA A 339 -13.30 31.14 -19.45
C ALA A 339 -13.70 31.32 -17.96
N GLU A 340 -14.17 30.24 -17.31
CA GLU A 340 -14.50 30.26 -15.89
C GLU A 340 -13.23 30.35 -15.04
N ALA A 341 -12.16 29.66 -15.44
CA ALA A 341 -10.86 29.75 -14.79
C ALA A 341 -10.32 31.20 -14.79
N ILE A 342 -10.36 31.89 -15.93
CA ILE A 342 -9.95 33.30 -16.05
C ILE A 342 -10.77 34.18 -15.11
N SER A 343 -12.09 34.01 -15.05
CA SER A 343 -12.97 34.81 -14.18
C SER A 343 -12.64 34.63 -12.69
N LEU A 344 -12.39 33.38 -12.27
CA LEU A 344 -12.03 33.08 -10.87
C LEU A 344 -10.63 33.58 -10.51
N LEU A 345 -9.65 33.40 -11.40
CA LEU A 345 -8.27 33.81 -11.19
C LEU A 345 -8.12 35.34 -11.24
N ALA A 346 -8.91 36.04 -12.05
CA ALA A 346 -8.95 37.51 -12.06
C ALA A 346 -9.37 38.08 -10.69
N GLN A 347 -10.34 37.45 -10.02
CA GLN A 347 -10.75 37.82 -8.67
C GLN A 347 -9.61 37.63 -7.65
N VAL A 348 -8.81 36.56 -7.79
CA VAL A 348 -7.62 36.33 -6.94
C VAL A 348 -6.61 37.48 -7.08
N VAL A 349 -6.36 37.91 -8.32
CA VAL A 349 -5.41 39.00 -8.60
C VAL A 349 -5.94 40.35 -8.10
N GLU A 350 -7.24 40.61 -8.23
CA GLU A 350 -7.89 41.84 -7.77
C GLU A 350 -7.87 41.99 -6.25
N GLN A 351 -8.02 40.89 -5.50
CA GLN A 351 -8.03 40.90 -4.04
C GLN A 351 -6.64 41.19 -3.41
N ASN A 352 -5.56 41.15 -4.20
CA ASN A 352 -4.19 41.54 -3.82
C ASN A 352 -3.58 40.94 -2.52
N PRO A 353 -3.76 39.65 -2.19
CA PRO A 353 -2.97 38.99 -1.14
C PRO A 353 -1.53 38.75 -1.66
N ARG A 354 -0.53 39.34 -0.99
CA ARG A 354 0.89 39.35 -1.45
C ARG A 354 1.46 38.03 -1.95
N HIS A 355 0.98 36.87 -1.49
CA HIS A 355 1.47 35.55 -1.91
C HIS A 355 0.63 34.95 -3.05
N SER A 356 -0.68 34.81 -2.85
CA SER A 356 -1.59 34.19 -3.83
C SER A 356 -1.81 35.05 -5.08
N GLN A 357 -1.51 36.35 -5.02
CA GLN A 357 -1.53 37.24 -6.19
C GLN A 357 -0.56 36.79 -7.29
N TRP A 358 0.65 36.37 -6.95
CA TRP A 358 1.63 35.95 -7.96
C TRP A 358 1.25 34.62 -8.59
N GLU A 359 0.75 33.69 -7.79
CA GLU A 359 0.22 32.43 -8.30
C GLU A 359 -0.98 32.65 -9.20
N GLY A 360 -1.91 33.52 -8.78
CA GLY A 360 -3.04 33.96 -9.58
C GLY A 360 -2.60 34.57 -10.91
N LEU A 361 -1.62 35.49 -10.91
CA LEU A 361 -1.09 36.12 -12.13
C LEU A 361 -0.50 35.10 -13.10
N ARG A 362 0.29 34.14 -12.60
CA ARG A 362 0.88 33.09 -13.41
C ARG A 362 -0.18 32.20 -14.03
N ASP A 363 -1.13 31.74 -13.22
CA ASP A 363 -2.16 30.79 -13.66
C ASP A 363 -3.20 31.48 -14.57
N LEU A 364 -3.49 32.76 -14.32
CA LEU A 364 -4.32 33.62 -15.17
C LEU A 364 -3.67 33.79 -16.54
N GLY A 365 -2.39 34.18 -16.59
CA GLY A 365 -1.66 34.34 -17.84
C GLY A 365 -1.55 33.04 -18.64
N HIS A 366 -1.35 31.89 -17.97
CA HIS A 366 -1.40 30.59 -18.63
C HIS A 366 -2.79 30.26 -19.19
N ASN A 367 -3.87 30.56 -18.46
CA ASN A 367 -5.22 30.34 -18.97
C ASN A 367 -5.59 31.27 -20.15
N HIS A 368 -5.12 32.52 -20.15
CA HIS A 368 -5.26 33.40 -21.32
C HIS A 368 -4.52 32.84 -22.54
N PHE A 369 -3.32 32.28 -22.35
CA PHE A 369 -2.58 31.60 -23.42
C PHE A 369 -3.37 30.39 -23.97
N LEU A 370 -3.92 29.56 -23.09
CA LEU A 370 -4.75 28.41 -23.50
C LEU A 370 -6.06 28.84 -24.20
N ALA A 371 -6.61 29.99 -23.81
CA ALA A 371 -7.77 30.60 -24.48
C ALA A 371 -7.41 31.30 -25.80
N GLY A 372 -6.11 31.43 -26.15
CA GLY A 372 -5.62 32.07 -27.36
C GLY A 372 -5.43 33.59 -27.27
N ASP A 373 -5.67 34.19 -26.10
CA ASP A 373 -5.46 35.61 -25.84
C ASP A 373 -3.99 35.88 -25.47
N LEU A 374 -3.15 35.99 -26.51
CA LEU A 374 -1.70 36.17 -26.35
C LEU A 374 -1.34 37.52 -25.71
N ASP A 375 -2.14 38.56 -25.92
CA ASP A 375 -1.89 39.90 -25.37
C ASP A 375 -2.05 39.90 -23.85
N ALA A 376 -3.18 39.40 -23.36
CA ALA A 376 -3.40 39.28 -21.92
C ALA A 376 -2.44 38.28 -21.29
N ALA A 377 -2.13 37.16 -21.97
CA ALA A 377 -1.18 36.18 -21.46
C ALA A 377 0.22 36.79 -21.22
N GLU A 378 0.72 37.56 -22.20
CA GLU A 378 2.03 38.20 -22.09
C GLU A 378 2.07 39.25 -20.98
N ASP A 379 1.04 40.09 -20.83
CA ASP A 379 1.00 41.10 -19.77
C ASP A 379 1.10 40.47 -18.37
N HIS A 380 0.21 39.49 -18.10
CA HIS A 380 0.15 38.85 -16.78
C HIS A 380 1.43 38.06 -16.46
N LEU A 381 1.98 37.32 -17.44
CA LEU A 381 3.21 36.54 -17.25
C LEU A 381 4.45 37.41 -17.16
N SER A 382 4.53 38.51 -17.91
CA SER A 382 5.66 39.46 -17.81
C SER A 382 5.69 40.14 -16.45
N ARG A 383 4.52 40.52 -15.91
CA ARG A 383 4.39 41.04 -14.55
C ARG A 383 4.80 40.01 -13.49
N PHE A 384 4.45 38.74 -13.69
CA PHE A 384 4.88 37.65 -12.82
C PHE A 384 6.40 37.46 -12.84
N VAL A 385 7.00 37.32 -14.03
CA VAL A 385 8.44 37.10 -14.19
C VAL A 385 9.24 38.30 -13.68
N GLY A 386 8.77 39.53 -13.87
CA GLY A 386 9.42 40.73 -13.33
C GLY A 386 9.51 40.77 -11.80
N GLN A 387 8.68 39.98 -11.09
CA GLN A 387 8.67 39.89 -9.62
C GLN A 387 9.30 38.59 -9.12
N ARG A 388 9.20 37.51 -9.91
CA ARG A 388 9.79 36.20 -9.66
C ARG A 388 10.66 35.77 -10.82
N GLU A 389 11.80 36.45 -10.97
CA GLU A 389 12.73 36.28 -12.10
C GLU A 389 13.27 34.85 -12.22
N PHE A 390 13.40 34.14 -11.10
CA PHE A 390 13.96 32.78 -11.04
C PHE A 390 12.89 31.69 -10.83
N ASP A 391 11.63 31.93 -11.17
CA ASP A 391 10.58 30.91 -11.15
C ASP A 391 10.53 30.15 -12.49
N PRO A 392 10.95 28.87 -12.55
CA PRO A 392 11.07 28.15 -13.81
C PRO A 392 9.70 27.89 -14.46
N GLN A 393 8.62 27.81 -13.68
CA GLN A 393 7.28 27.60 -14.24
C GLN A 393 6.80 28.83 -15.00
N GLY A 394 6.90 30.02 -14.40
CA GLY A 394 6.50 31.26 -15.09
C GLY A 394 7.38 31.60 -16.29
N LEU A 395 8.69 31.33 -16.21
CA LEU A 395 9.60 31.51 -17.35
C LEU A 395 9.20 30.63 -18.53
N ILE A 396 8.85 29.36 -18.28
CA ILE A 396 8.39 28.45 -19.34
C ILE A 396 7.07 28.93 -19.94
N TYR A 397 6.10 29.35 -19.13
CA TYR A 397 4.82 29.85 -19.65
C TYR A 397 5.00 31.13 -20.49
N LEU A 398 5.86 32.06 -20.05
CA LEU A 398 6.17 33.24 -20.86
C LEU A 398 6.88 32.85 -22.16
N ALA A 399 7.79 31.87 -22.11
CA ALA A 399 8.45 31.36 -23.30
C ALA A 399 7.46 30.74 -24.31
N GLU A 400 6.45 30.02 -23.85
CA GLU A 400 5.38 29.48 -24.70
C GLU A 400 4.58 30.60 -25.40
N VAL A 401 4.26 31.67 -24.68
CA VAL A 401 3.61 32.86 -25.26
C VAL A 401 4.51 33.51 -26.31
N LYS A 402 5.79 33.76 -25.99
CA LYS A 402 6.76 34.36 -26.93
C LYS A 402 6.95 33.51 -28.18
N GLN A 403 7.01 32.19 -28.02
CA GLN A 403 7.09 31.26 -29.14
C GLN A 403 5.84 31.35 -30.02
N ALA A 404 4.63 31.41 -29.44
CA ALA A 404 3.39 31.56 -30.19
C ALA A 404 3.28 32.90 -30.93
N ARG A 405 3.96 33.96 -30.44
CA ARG A 405 4.08 35.26 -31.12
C ARG A 405 5.18 35.30 -32.19
N GLY A 406 5.94 34.21 -32.38
CA GLY A 406 7.04 34.13 -33.34
C GLY A 406 8.36 34.74 -32.85
N LEU A 407 8.46 35.09 -31.57
CA LEU A 407 9.67 35.61 -30.93
C LEU A 407 10.55 34.46 -30.42
N SER A 408 11.02 33.62 -31.34
CA SER A 408 11.70 32.35 -31.00
C SER A 408 13.00 32.52 -30.23
N GLU A 409 13.74 33.61 -30.46
CA GLU A 409 15.01 33.84 -29.76
C GLU A 409 14.78 34.22 -28.29
N GLU A 410 13.81 35.10 -28.01
CA GLU A 410 13.39 35.43 -26.64
C GLU A 410 12.85 34.19 -25.91
N ALA A 411 12.08 33.34 -26.62
CA ALA A 411 11.55 32.10 -26.04
C ALA A 411 12.66 31.12 -25.62
N LYS A 412 13.70 30.96 -26.45
CA LYS A 412 14.87 30.13 -26.13
C LYS A 412 15.66 30.67 -24.93
N GLU A 413 15.83 31.99 -24.86
CA GLU A 413 16.49 32.65 -23.73
C GLU A 413 15.73 32.41 -22.43
N LEU A 414 14.40 32.57 -22.43
CA LEU A 414 13.56 32.30 -21.26
C LEU A 414 13.64 30.84 -20.80
N VAL A 415 13.69 29.89 -21.72
CA VAL A 415 13.90 28.46 -21.39
C VAL A 415 15.29 28.21 -20.83
N ALA A 416 16.33 28.86 -21.36
CA ALA A 416 17.68 28.77 -20.81
C ALA A 416 17.72 29.32 -19.37
N ASN A 417 17.08 30.45 -19.12
CA ASN A 417 16.94 31.04 -17.79
C ASN A 417 16.16 30.11 -16.84
N ALA A 418 15.13 29.42 -17.32
CA ALA A 418 14.40 28.43 -16.53
C ALA A 418 15.29 27.24 -16.13
N LEU A 419 16.14 26.75 -17.04
CA LEU A 419 17.10 25.68 -16.74
C LEU A 419 18.16 26.14 -15.74
N GLU A 420 18.64 27.37 -15.87
CA GLU A 420 19.58 27.94 -14.92
C GLU A 420 18.95 28.11 -13.52
N ALA A 421 17.72 28.59 -13.44
CA ALA A 421 16.98 28.73 -12.18
C ALA A 421 16.79 27.38 -11.45
N VAL A 422 16.55 26.30 -12.20
CA VAL A 422 16.51 24.94 -11.61
C VAL A 422 17.90 24.51 -11.15
N ARG A 423 18.95 24.77 -11.94
CA ARG A 423 20.34 24.39 -11.62
C ARG A 423 20.84 25.05 -10.33
N THR A 424 20.53 26.33 -10.14
CA THR A 424 20.97 27.13 -8.99
C THR A 424 20.06 26.98 -7.77
N SER A 425 18.92 26.28 -7.89
CA SER A 425 17.98 26.09 -6.79
C SER A 425 18.50 25.18 -5.67
N PRO A 426 18.11 25.45 -4.40
CA PRO A 426 18.48 24.63 -3.24
C PRO A 426 18.09 23.15 -3.39
N SER A 427 18.88 22.26 -2.79
CA SER A 427 18.71 20.80 -2.90
C SER A 427 17.31 20.30 -2.51
N TYR A 428 16.68 20.90 -1.50
CA TYR A 428 15.35 20.49 -1.03
C TYR A 428 14.22 20.78 -2.04
N ARG A 429 14.39 21.73 -2.97
CA ARG A 429 13.39 22.04 -4.01
C ARG A 429 13.56 21.23 -5.28
N LYS A 430 14.66 20.46 -5.42
CA LYS A 430 14.96 19.76 -6.67
C LYS A 430 13.86 18.76 -7.06
N SER A 431 13.23 18.08 -6.10
CA SER A 431 12.13 17.15 -6.36
C SER A 431 10.92 17.83 -6.99
N GLU A 432 10.56 19.03 -6.51
CA GLU A 432 9.43 19.82 -7.02
C GLU A 432 9.73 20.37 -8.43
N LEU A 433 10.97 20.77 -8.66
CA LEU A 433 11.40 21.39 -9.92
C LEU A 433 11.70 20.39 -11.05
N GLN A 434 11.85 19.10 -10.76
CA GLN A 434 12.14 18.05 -11.76
C GLN A 434 11.12 17.99 -12.90
N ARG A 435 9.85 18.32 -12.64
CA ARG A 435 8.83 18.40 -13.70
C ARG A 435 9.17 19.51 -14.69
N TRP A 436 9.49 20.70 -14.17
CA TRP A 436 9.79 21.89 -14.97
C TRP A 436 11.12 21.76 -15.69
N GLU A 437 12.13 21.12 -15.08
CA GLU A 437 13.40 20.81 -15.73
C GLU A 437 13.20 19.95 -16.98
N ARG A 438 12.38 18.89 -16.87
CA ARG A 438 12.06 18.01 -17.99
C ARG A 438 11.32 18.76 -19.10
N LEU A 439 10.33 19.57 -18.73
CA LEU A 439 9.58 20.38 -19.69
C LEU A 439 10.48 21.39 -20.41
N ALA A 440 11.33 22.12 -19.67
CA ALA A 440 12.27 23.07 -20.27
C ALA A 440 13.27 22.39 -21.22
N LYS A 441 13.82 21.22 -20.85
CA LYS A 441 14.69 20.43 -21.75
C LYS A 441 13.95 19.98 -23.01
N GLN A 442 12.70 19.56 -22.87
CA GLN A 442 11.87 19.17 -24.01
C GLN A 442 11.66 20.35 -24.96
N LYS A 443 11.22 21.50 -24.44
CA LYS A 443 11.00 22.72 -25.24
C LYS A 443 12.28 23.20 -25.92
N ALA A 444 13.41 23.20 -25.20
CA ALA A 444 14.71 23.54 -25.79
C ALA A 444 15.09 22.62 -26.96
N ALA A 445 14.84 21.32 -26.83
CA ALA A 445 15.10 20.35 -27.90
C ALA A 445 14.13 20.49 -29.09
N GLU A 446 12.86 20.81 -28.83
CA GLU A 446 11.85 21.06 -29.86
C GLU A 446 12.19 22.32 -30.67
N TRP A 447 12.48 23.44 -29.98
CA TRP A 447 12.72 24.74 -30.62
C TRP A 447 14.13 24.93 -31.18
N SER A 448 15.07 24.03 -30.85
CA SER A 448 16.38 23.96 -31.50
C SER A 448 16.32 23.32 -32.89
N ARG A 449 15.25 22.57 -33.21
CA ARG A 449 15.10 21.84 -34.48
C ARG A 449 14.24 22.57 -35.50
N SER A 450 13.42 23.52 -35.05
CA SER A 450 12.64 24.47 -35.85
C SER A 450 13.45 25.72 -36.14
#